data_AF-A0A849QIJ4-F1
#
_entry.id   AF-A0A849QIJ4-F1
#
_cell.length_a   1.000
_cell.length_b   1.000
_cell.length_c   1.000
_cell.angle_alpha   90.00
_cell.angle_beta   90.00
_cell.angle_gamma   90.00
#
_symmetry.space_group_name_H-M   'P 1'
#
loop_
_entity.id
_entity.type
_entity.pdbx_description
1 polymer ?
#
loop_
_entity_poly.entity_id
_entity_poly.type
_entity_poly.pdbx_seq_one_letter_code
_entity_poly.pdbx_strand_id
1 'polypeptide(L)'
;MIRKQNDDVDEVSTGTIIIITGLLLILFAPVFSDFFYVPREITGYEDKTTRIGSNISQFAFISIGILAIVIGCCIFFRTFMNITIDCLMDKWNIKKSGR
;
A
#
# COMPACT_ATOMS: atom_id res chain seq x y z
N MET A 1 -24.47 -15.99 -5.97
CA MET A 1 -23.19 -16.71 -5.80
C MET A 1 -22.06 -16.11 -6.63
N ILE A 2 -22.22 -15.92 -7.94
CA ILE A 2 -21.14 -15.41 -8.82
C ILE A 2 -20.62 -14.02 -8.43
N ARG A 3 -21.49 -13.07 -8.04
CA ARG A 3 -21.07 -11.72 -7.61
C ARG A 3 -20.13 -11.73 -6.40
N LYS A 4 -20.50 -12.50 -5.36
CA LYS A 4 -19.73 -12.56 -4.11
C LYS A 4 -18.31 -13.09 -4.32
N GLN A 5 -18.18 -14.09 -5.19
CA GLN A 5 -16.89 -14.70 -5.52
C GLN A 5 -15.99 -13.78 -6.37
N ASN A 6 -16.59 -12.94 -7.24
CA ASN A 6 -15.85 -11.90 -7.96
C ASN A 6 -15.41 -10.76 -7.04
N ASP A 7 -16.26 -10.35 -6.09
CA ASP A 7 -15.95 -9.27 -5.15
C ASP A 7 -14.75 -9.63 -4.26
N ASP A 8 -14.64 -10.90 -3.82
CA ASP A 8 -13.49 -11.38 -3.04
C ASP A 8 -12.18 -11.38 -3.87
N VAL A 9 -12.25 -11.72 -5.17
CA VAL A 9 -11.09 -11.69 -6.08
C VAL A 9 -10.65 -10.25 -6.36
N ASP A 10 -11.59 -9.33 -6.53
CA ASP A 10 -11.31 -7.90 -6.69
C ASP A 10 -10.64 -7.32 -5.45
N GLU A 11 -11.04 -7.73 -4.25
CA GLU A 11 -10.44 -7.25 -2.99
C GLU A 11 -8.98 -7.75 -2.82
N VAL A 12 -8.69 -9.01 -3.15
CA VAL A 12 -7.32 -9.55 -3.16
C VAL A 12 -6.44 -8.81 -4.18
N SER A 13 -6.98 -8.54 -5.37
CA SER A 13 -6.25 -7.82 -6.42
C SER A 13 -5.95 -6.38 -5.99
N THR A 14 -6.92 -5.71 -5.34
CA THR A 14 -6.78 -4.36 -4.78
C THR A 14 -5.68 -4.32 -3.72
N GLY A 15 -5.68 -5.26 -2.77
CA GLY A 15 -4.62 -5.37 -1.76
C GLY A 15 -3.24 -5.53 -2.38
N THR A 16 -3.13 -6.34 -3.44
CA THR A 16 -1.87 -6.57 -4.17
C THR A 16 -1.39 -5.32 -4.91
N ILE A 17 -2.30 -4.60 -5.57
CA ILE A 17 -1.99 -3.34 -6.27
C ILE A 17 -1.47 -2.29 -5.29
N ILE A 18 -2.06 -2.20 -4.09
CA ILE A 18 -1.61 -1.27 -3.04
C ILE A 18 -0.19 -1.61 -2.58
N ILE A 19 0.14 -2.90 -2.40
CA ILE A 19 1.50 -3.33 -2.04
C ILE A 19 2.50 -2.96 -3.13
N ILE A 20 2.19 -3.23 -4.40
CA ILE A 20 3.06 -2.89 -5.54
C ILE A 20 3.29 -1.38 -5.60
N THR A 21 2.23 -0.59 -5.41
CA THR A 21 2.32 0.87 -5.41
C THR A 21 3.23 1.37 -4.28
N GLY A 22 3.10 0.80 -3.07
CA GLY A 22 3.98 1.12 -1.95
C GLY A 22 5.45 0.79 -2.22
N LEU A 23 5.72 -0.37 -2.84
CA LEU A 23 7.08 -0.78 -3.24
C LEU A 23 7.68 0.17 -4.29
N LEU A 24 6.90 0.58 -5.29
CA LEU A 24 7.33 1.56 -6.29
C LEU A 24 7.68 2.90 -5.63
N LEU A 25 6.88 3.34 -4.66
CA LEU A 25 7.09 4.59 -3.96
C LEU A 25 8.39 4.60 -3.14
N ILE A 26 8.78 3.45 -2.57
CA ILE A 26 10.08 3.27 -1.92
C ILE A 26 11.22 3.27 -2.96
N LEU A 27 11.07 2.51 -4.06
CA LEU A 27 12.11 2.37 -5.08
C LEU A 27 12.45 3.70 -5.75
N PHE A 28 11.43 4.51 -6.02
CA PHE A 28 11.56 5.82 -6.66
C PHE A 28 11.65 6.99 -5.67
N ALA A 29 11.72 6.73 -4.35
CA ALA A 29 11.90 7.76 -3.33
C ALA A 29 13.03 8.76 -3.61
N PRO A 30 14.24 8.36 -4.08
CA PRO A 30 15.29 9.32 -4.42
C PRO A 30 14.88 10.20 -5.61
N VAL A 31 14.30 9.61 -6.65
CA VAL A 31 13.84 10.34 -7.85
C VAL A 31 12.74 11.35 -7.50
N PHE A 32 11.78 10.98 -6.66
CA PHE A 32 10.75 11.90 -6.21
C PHE A 32 11.32 13.02 -5.33
N SER A 33 12.23 12.70 -4.41
CA SER A 33 12.87 13.70 -3.56
C SER A 33 13.65 14.74 -4.39
N ASP A 34 14.33 14.29 -5.45
CA ASP A 34 15.06 15.17 -6.37
C ASP A 34 14.10 15.96 -7.28
N PHE A 35 12.94 15.42 -7.66
CA PHE A 35 11.94 16.15 -8.46
C PHE A 35 11.30 17.31 -7.67
N PHE A 36 11.10 17.15 -6.36
CA PHE A 36 10.61 18.22 -5.49
C PHE A 36 11.72 19.17 -5.01
N TYR A 37 12.94 19.02 -5.52
CA TYR A 37 14.03 19.94 -5.26
C TYR A 37 13.76 21.28 -5.96
N VAL A 38 13.61 22.35 -5.17
CA VAL A 38 13.55 23.72 -5.68
C VAL A 38 14.94 24.35 -5.52
N PRO A 39 15.69 24.59 -6.61
CA PRO A 39 16.99 25.24 -6.53
C PRO A 39 16.84 26.67 -6.00
N ARG A 40 17.68 27.02 -5.01
CA ARG A 40 17.69 28.33 -4.33
C ARG A 40 17.87 29.54 -5.26
N GLU A 41 18.43 29.34 -6.44
CA GLU A 41 18.68 30.40 -7.41
C GLU A 41 17.39 31.01 -7.98
N ILE A 42 16.27 30.28 -7.95
CA ILE A 42 14.99 30.72 -8.54
C ILE A 42 14.19 31.59 -7.56
N THR A 43 14.41 31.48 -6.24
CA THR A 43 13.53 32.11 -5.24
C THR A 43 14.04 33.43 -4.67
N GLY A 44 15.27 33.86 -4.98
CA GLY A 44 15.78 35.21 -4.67
C GLY A 44 15.88 35.59 -3.18
N TYR A 45 15.60 34.65 -2.26
CA TYR A 45 15.57 34.89 -0.82
C TYR A 45 16.87 34.37 -0.17
N GLU A 46 17.84 35.27 0.04
CA GLU A 46 19.01 35.02 0.88
C GLU A 46 18.67 35.22 2.37
N ASP A 47 17.87 34.32 2.96
CA ASP A 47 17.66 34.37 4.41
C ASP A 47 18.70 33.51 5.14
N LYS A 48 19.70 34.19 5.73
CA LYS A 48 20.90 33.57 6.34
C LYS A 48 20.67 32.93 7.71
N THR A 49 19.45 32.99 8.24
CA THR A 49 19.12 32.50 9.59
C THR A 49 18.05 31.42 9.61
N THR A 50 17.48 31.04 8.46
CA THR A 50 16.33 30.13 8.42
C THR A 50 16.51 28.97 7.42
N ARG A 51 16.71 27.78 7.99
CA ARG A 51 16.24 26.45 7.56
C ARG A 51 16.76 25.83 6.24
N ILE A 52 17.35 24.65 6.41
CA ILE A 52 17.17 23.40 5.64
C ILE A 52 16.35 23.63 4.36
N GLY A 53 16.96 23.45 3.19
CA GLY A 53 16.25 23.50 1.90
C GLY A 53 14.94 22.72 2.01
N SER A 54 13.85 23.27 1.47
CA SER A 54 12.51 22.69 1.52
C SER A 54 12.45 21.42 0.67
N ASN A 55 13.21 20.41 1.07
CA ASN A 55 13.29 19.11 0.46
C ASN A 55 12.23 18.26 1.16
N ILE A 56 11.34 17.65 0.38
CA ILE A 56 10.62 16.50 0.91
C ILE A 56 11.67 15.40 1.07
N SER A 57 11.99 15.10 2.32
CA SER A 57 13.00 14.10 2.67
C SER A 57 12.67 12.76 2.02
N GLN A 58 13.67 12.07 1.47
CA GLN A 58 13.53 10.70 0.97
C GLN A 58 12.89 9.78 2.03
N PHE A 59 13.19 10.02 3.30
CA PHE A 59 12.58 9.30 4.43
C PHE A 59 11.06 9.44 4.50
N ALA A 60 10.48 10.55 4.04
CA ALA A 60 9.04 10.74 4.01
C ALA A 60 8.36 9.86 2.94
N PHE A 61 8.97 9.71 1.76
CA PHE A 61 8.46 8.80 0.74
C PHE A 61 8.62 7.35 1.18
N ILE A 62 9.76 6.99 1.76
CA ILE A 62 9.99 5.64 2.28
C ILE A 62 8.97 5.29 3.38
N SER A 63 8.70 6.20 4.31
CA SER A 63 7.73 5.95 5.40
C SER A 63 6.30 5.81 4.87
N ILE A 64 5.88 6.64 3.91
CA ILE A 64 4.58 6.51 3.23
C ILE A 64 4.49 5.17 2.49
N GLY A 65 5.55 4.77 1.78
CA GLY A 65 5.60 3.50 1.07
C GLY A 65 5.48 2.29 2.01
N ILE A 66 6.16 2.32 3.15
CA ILE A 66 6.05 1.26 4.19
C ILE A 66 4.61 1.20 4.72
N LEU A 67 3.99 2.35 5.03
CA LEU A 67 2.60 2.39 5.49
C LEU A 67 1.63 1.81 4.45
N ALA A 68 1.81 2.14 3.17
CA ALA A 68 1.01 1.58 2.08
C ALA A 68 1.15 0.05 1.99
N ILE A 69 2.36 -0.48 2.13
CA ILE A 69 2.60 -1.94 2.15
C ILE A 69 1.88 -2.58 3.33
N VAL A 70 1.95 -2.00 4.53
CA VAL A 70 1.27 -2.53 5.73
C VAL A 70 -0.24 -2.58 5.50
N ILE A 71 -0.83 -1.52 4.96
CA ILE A 71 -2.27 -1.46 4.66
C ILE A 71 -2.65 -2.53 3.63
N GLY A 72 -1.89 -2.65 2.54
CA GLY A 72 -2.12 -3.65 1.51
C GLY A 72 -2.03 -5.08 2.04
N CYS A 73 -1.05 -5.36 2.91
CA CYS A 73 -0.94 -6.64 3.60
C CYS A 73 -2.15 -6.92 4.51
N CYS A 74 -2.62 -5.93 5.28
CA CYS A 74 -3.81 -6.08 6.13
C CYS A 74 -5.07 -6.45 5.32
N ILE A 75 -5.27 -5.81 4.17
CA ILE A 75 -6.39 -6.12 3.26
C ILE A 75 -6.23 -7.55 2.75
N PHE A 76 -5.05 -7.91 2.23
CA PHE A 76 -4.77 -9.24 1.71
C PHE A 76 -5.01 -10.34 2.76
N PHE A 77 -4.50 -10.18 3.98
CA PHE A 77 -4.69 -11.15 5.05
C PHE A 77 -6.15 -11.28 5.48
N ARG A 78 -6.89 -10.17 5.53
CA ARG A 78 -8.31 -10.19 5.87
C ARG A 78 -9.11 -11.02 4.86
N THR A 79 -8.91 -10.77 3.57
CA THR A 79 -9.60 -11.51 2.51
C THR A 79 -9.16 -12.97 2.47
N PHE A 80 -7.87 -13.24 2.67
CA PHE A 80 -7.35 -14.61 2.77
C PHE A 80 -7.98 -15.41 3.92
N MET A 81 -8.10 -14.80 5.11
CA MET A 81 -8.74 -15.46 6.26
C MET A 81 -10.23 -15.72 6.01
N ASN A 82 -10.95 -14.76 5.42
CA ASN A 82 -12.37 -14.92 5.09
C ASN A 82 -12.60 -16.10 4.14
N ILE A 83 -11.84 -16.16 3.03
CA ILE A 83 -11.92 -17.27 2.07
C ILE A 83 -11.58 -18.60 2.73
N THR A 84 -10.56 -18.62 3.59
CA THR A 84 -10.15 -19.84 4.30
C THR A 84 -11.24 -20.35 5.23
N ILE A 85 -11.87 -19.46 6.00
CA ILE A 85 -12.95 -19.81 6.93
C ILE A 85 -14.17 -20.33 6.16
N ASP A 86 -14.56 -19.65 5.08
CA ASP A 86 -15.70 -20.07 4.25
C ASP A 86 -15.47 -21.47 3.66
N CYS A 87 -14.26 -21.74 3.14
CA CYS A 87 -13.88 -23.05 2.62
C CYS A 87 -13.90 -24.15 3.69
N LEU A 88 -13.48 -23.82 4.93
CA LEU A 88 -13.53 -24.75 6.06
C LEU A 88 -14.96 -25.06 6.50
N MET A 89 -15.83 -24.05 6.57
CA MET A 89 -17.24 -24.24 6.92
C MET A 89 -17.97 -25.07 5.86
N ASP A 90 -17.73 -24.84 4.58
CA ASP A 90 -18.34 -25.61 3.50
C ASP A 90 -17.94 -27.08 3.59
N LYS A 91 -16.65 -27.38 3.79
CA LYS A 91 -16.20 -28.77 4.01
C LYS A 91 -16.83 -29.40 5.25
N TRP A 92 -17.04 -28.63 6.32
CA TRP A 92 -17.67 -29.13 7.55
C TRP A 92 -19.16 -29.45 7.35
N ASN A 93 -19.90 -28.58 6.65
CA ASN A 93 -21.31 -28.79 6.35
C ASN A 93 -21.55 -29.96 5.41
N ILE A 94 -20.72 -30.13 4.37
CA ILE A 94 -20.80 -31.29 3.46
C ILE A 94 -20.58 -32.60 4.22
N LYS A 95 -19.59 -32.64 5.13
CA LYS A 95 -19.32 -33.82 5.97
C LYS A 95 -20.47 -34.13 6.93
N LYS A 96 -21.25 -33.13 7.33
CA LYS A 96 -22.39 -33.28 8.24
C LYS A 96 -23.68 -33.71 7.52
N SER A 97 -23.86 -33.32 6.25
CA SER A 97 -25.02 -33.69 5.42
C SER A 97 -24.90 -35.06 4.74
N GLY A 98 -23.70 -35.63 4.66
CA GLY A 98 -23.44 -36.98 4.13
C GLY A 98 -23.54 -38.10 5.17
N ARG A 99 -24.04 -37.80 6.37
CA ARG A 99 -24.48 -38.75 7.40
C ARG A 99 -25.97 -38.55 7.64
#